data_AF-A0A7Y4RLW6-F1
#
_entry.id   AF-A0A7Y4RLW6-F1
#
_cell.length_a   1.000
_cell.length_b   1.000
_cell.length_c   1.000
_cell.angle_alpha   90.00
_cell.angle_beta   90.00
_cell.angle_gamma   90.00
#
_symmetry.space_group_name_H-M   'P 1'
#
loop_
_entity.id
_entity.type
_entity.pdbx_description
1 polymer ?
#
loop_
_entity_poly.entity_id
_entity_poly.type
_entity_poly.pdbx_seq_one_letter_code
_entity_poly.pdbx_strand_id
1 'polypeptide(L)'
;MKYFSALFLVFIIGVVILADADLLPDFIHALYAFPNGDKVGHFILYGLLNFFITRAFLSSLPTRRGGWVTLSVGLILALFVALEELSQIFFVARTFSLLDLLASFLGIIVGGWIAYNIKRP
;
A
#
# COMPACT_ATOMS: atom_id res chain seq x y z
N MET A 1 -14.45 1.20 9.69
CA MET A 1 -13.12 0.89 9.09
C MET A 1 -13.19 -0.17 8.01
N LYS A 2 -13.83 -1.34 8.22
CA LYS A 2 -13.86 -2.43 7.23
C LYS A 2 -14.27 -2.01 5.80
N TYR A 3 -15.34 -1.23 5.65
CA TYR A 3 -15.78 -0.71 4.35
C TYR A 3 -14.76 0.22 3.69
N PHE A 4 -14.15 1.12 4.46
CA PHE A 4 -13.08 1.99 3.96
C PHE A 4 -11.86 1.20 3.53
N SER A 5 -11.45 0.18 4.30
CA SER A 5 -10.34 -0.69 3.95
C SER A 5 -10.63 -1.47 2.66
N ALA A 6 -11.84 -1.99 2.50
CA ALA A 6 -12.26 -2.71 1.29
C ALA A 6 -12.29 -1.77 0.07
N LEU A 7 -12.88 -0.59 0.21
CA LEU A 7 -12.92 0.42 -0.86
C LEU A 7 -11.51 0.85 -1.26
N PHE A 8 -10.63 1.13 -0.29
CA PHE A 8 -9.26 1.53 -0.55
C PHE A 8 -8.44 0.40 -1.18
N LEU A 9 -8.67 -0.85 -0.79
CA LEU A 9 -8.04 -2.01 -1.43
C LEU A 9 -8.47 -2.13 -2.90
N VAL A 10 -9.76 -2.01 -3.19
CA VAL A 10 -10.28 -2.03 -4.57
C VAL A 10 -9.70 -0.87 -5.38
N PHE A 11 -9.59 0.31 -4.77
CA PHE A 11 -8.93 1.46 -5.38
C PHE A 11 -7.46 1.16 -5.74
N ILE A 12 -6.66 0.62 -4.82
CA ILE A 12 -5.27 0.25 -5.09
C ILE A 12 -5.16 -0.78 -6.21
N ILE A 13 -6.00 -1.83 -6.19
CA ILE A 13 -6.03 -2.84 -7.26
C ILE A 13 -6.35 -2.17 -8.60
N GLY A 14 -7.31 -1.25 -8.63
CA GLY A 14 -7.64 -0.49 -9.83
C GLY A 14 -6.47 0.35 -10.34
N VAL A 15 -5.75 1.03 -9.45
CA VAL A 15 -4.55 1.80 -9.82
C VAL A 15 -3.47 0.90 -10.42
N VAL A 16 -3.17 -0.26 -9.79
CA VAL A 16 -2.17 -1.22 -10.30
C VAL A 16 -2.56 -1.69 -11.70
N ILE A 17 -3.81 -2.15 -11.90
CA ILE A 17 -4.29 -2.64 -13.21
C ILE A 17 -4.20 -1.55 -14.28
N LEU A 18 -4.64 -0.33 -13.97
CA LEU A 18 -4.61 0.78 -14.91
C LEU A 18 -3.17 1.18 -15.26
N ALA A 19 -2.27 1.15 -14.28
CA ALA A 19 -0.87 1.48 -14.49
C ALA A 19 -0.15 0.41 -15.32
N ASP A 20 -0.40 -0.87 -15.06
CA ASP A 20 0.17 -1.98 -15.82
C ASP A 20 -0.33 -2.02 -17.27
N ALA A 21 -1.55 -1.54 -17.52
CA ALA A 21 -2.14 -1.41 -18.84
C ALA A 21 -1.75 -0.12 -19.59
N ASP A 22 -0.98 0.78 -18.98
CA ASP A 22 -0.67 2.13 -19.52
C ASP A 22 -1.94 2.97 -19.79
N LEU A 23 -2.97 2.80 -18.96
CA LEU A 23 -4.28 3.45 -19.07
C LEU A 23 -4.54 4.46 -17.94
N LEU A 24 -3.50 4.86 -17.21
CA LEU A 24 -3.63 5.92 -16.21
C LEU A 24 -3.98 7.24 -16.89
N PRO A 25 -4.98 8.00 -16.39
CA PRO A 25 -5.30 9.31 -16.94
C PRO A 25 -4.15 10.30 -16.83
N ASP A 26 -3.97 11.17 -17.83
CA ASP A 26 -2.90 12.19 -17.87
C ASP A 26 -2.84 13.09 -16.63
N PHE A 27 -3.99 13.39 -16.00
CA PHE A 27 -4.02 14.21 -14.80
C PHE A 27 -3.35 13.51 -13.60
N ILE A 28 -3.39 12.18 -13.55
CA ILE A 28 -2.70 11.39 -12.52
C ILE A 28 -1.19 11.49 -12.76
N HIS A 29 -0.75 11.30 -14.01
CA HIS A 29 0.65 11.52 -14.40
C HIS A 29 1.15 12.90 -13.98
N ALA A 30 0.38 13.96 -14.23
CA ALA A 30 0.71 15.33 -13.82
C ALA A 30 0.82 15.48 -12.29
N LEU A 31 0.05 14.72 -11.52
CA LEU A 31 0.02 14.81 -10.05
C LEU A 31 1.31 14.32 -9.39
N TYR A 32 2.02 13.38 -10.04
CA TYR A 32 3.31 12.87 -9.56
C TYR A 32 4.49 13.23 -10.50
N ALA A 33 4.29 14.13 -11.46
CA ALA A 33 5.30 14.62 -12.39
C ALA A 33 6.29 15.60 -11.73
N PHE A 34 7.03 15.11 -10.73
CA PHE A 34 8.12 15.82 -10.07
C PHE A 34 9.21 14.83 -9.64
N PRO A 35 10.42 15.29 -9.29
CA PRO A 35 11.51 14.39 -8.92
C PRO A 35 11.09 13.47 -7.77
N ASN A 36 11.14 12.15 -8.01
CA ASN A 36 10.74 11.11 -7.06
C ASN A 36 9.25 11.07 -6.69
N GLY A 37 8.35 11.68 -7.49
CA GLY A 37 6.91 11.67 -7.21
C GLY A 37 6.33 10.26 -7.12
N ASP A 38 6.81 9.32 -7.93
CA ASP A 38 6.39 7.92 -7.88
C ASP A 38 6.68 7.28 -6.51
N LYS A 39 7.90 7.45 -5.98
CA LYS A 39 8.31 6.98 -4.64
C LYS A 39 7.42 7.53 -3.53
N VAL A 40 7.04 8.81 -3.64
CA VAL A 40 6.11 9.44 -2.69
C VAL A 40 4.72 8.79 -2.80
N GLY A 41 4.26 8.53 -4.02
CA GLY A 41 3.05 7.76 -4.30
C GLY A 41 3.09 6.38 -3.63
N HIS A 42 4.12 5.58 -3.89
CA HIS A 42 4.34 4.26 -3.29
C HIS A 42 4.30 4.31 -1.76
N PHE A 43 5.03 5.25 -1.15
CA PHE A 43 5.03 5.41 0.31
C PHE A 43 3.64 5.73 0.86
N ILE A 44 2.94 6.70 0.27
CA ILE A 44 1.62 7.16 0.75
C ILE A 44 0.56 6.08 0.53
N LEU A 45 0.47 5.53 -0.68
CA LEU A 45 -0.57 4.57 -1.07
C LEU A 45 -0.47 3.29 -0.25
N TYR A 46 0.71 2.69 -0.16
CA TYR A 46 0.90 1.46 0.61
C TYR A 46 0.88 1.70 2.12
N GLY A 47 1.27 2.88 2.59
CA GLY A 47 1.11 3.27 3.99
C GLY A 47 -0.35 3.41 4.41
N LEU A 48 -1.17 4.10 3.61
CA LEU A 48 -2.61 4.21 3.85
C LEU A 48 -3.31 2.84 3.76
N LEU A 49 -2.92 2.00 2.79
CA LEU A 49 -3.46 0.65 2.66
C LEU A 49 -3.19 -0.18 3.93
N ASN A 50 -1.93 -0.24 4.39
CA ASN A 50 -1.60 -0.99 5.59
C ASN A 50 -2.28 -0.40 6.83
N PHE A 51 -2.37 0.93 6.92
CA PHE A 51 -3.09 1.60 8.00
C PHE A 51 -4.55 1.12 8.07
N PHE A 52 -5.29 1.21 6.97
CA PHE A 52 -6.72 0.85 6.95
C PHE A 52 -6.94 -0.63 7.20
N ILE A 53 -6.13 -1.52 6.60
CA ILE A 53 -6.26 -2.97 6.81
C ILE A 53 -5.93 -3.33 8.26
N THR A 54 -4.81 -2.83 8.79
CA THR A 54 -4.41 -3.08 10.18
C THR A 54 -5.50 -2.62 11.16
N ARG A 55 -6.09 -1.42 10.96
CA ARG A 55 -7.21 -0.95 11.79
C ARG A 55 -8.43 -1.86 11.70
N ALA A 56 -8.79 -2.33 10.50
CA ALA A 56 -9.91 -3.24 10.32
C ALA A 56 -9.70 -4.56 11.08
N PHE A 57 -8.50 -5.13 11.01
CA PHE A 57 -8.17 -6.37 11.73
C PHE A 57 -8.07 -6.17 13.24
N LEU A 58 -7.43 -5.10 13.72
CA LEU A 58 -7.35 -4.79 15.16
C LEU A 58 -8.75 -4.61 15.78
N SER A 59 -9.69 -4.00 15.05
CA SER A 59 -11.09 -3.86 15.50
C SER A 59 -11.88 -5.18 15.46
N SER A 60 -11.50 -6.11 14.59
CA SER A 60 -12.21 -7.40 14.40
C SER A 60 -11.68 -8.51 15.29
N LEU A 61 -10.45 -8.40 15.79
CA LEU A 61 -9.75 -9.40 16.59
C LEU A 61 -9.35 -8.85 17.97
N PRO A 62 -10.31 -8.43 18.82
CA PRO A 62 -10.02 -7.75 20.08
C PRO A 62 -9.21 -8.61 21.06
N THR A 63 -9.39 -9.94 21.01
CA THR A 63 -8.72 -10.92 21.89
C THR A 63 -7.29 -11.26 21.47
N ARG A 64 -6.85 -10.85 20.27
CA ARG A 64 -5.48 -11.08 19.79
C ARG A 64 -4.55 -9.93 20.24
N ARG A 65 -3.28 -10.27 20.49
CA ARG A 65 -2.22 -9.30 20.76
C ARG A 65 -2.07 -8.37 19.54
N GLY A 66 -2.32 -7.08 19.73
CA GLY A 66 -2.35 -6.11 18.63
C GLY A 66 -1.04 -6.01 17.83
N GLY A 67 0.10 -6.21 18.50
CA GLY A 67 1.41 -6.22 17.84
C GLY A 67 1.54 -7.36 16.81
N TRP A 68 1.06 -8.57 17.15
CA TRP A 68 1.05 -9.70 16.23
C TRP A 68 0.15 -9.46 15.02
N VAL A 69 -1.05 -8.90 15.24
CA VAL A 69 -1.96 -8.56 14.14
C VAL A 69 -1.30 -7.54 13.19
N THR A 70 -0.69 -6.50 13.74
CA THR A 70 -0.01 -5.45 12.95
C THR A 70 1.17 -6.01 12.17
N LEU A 71 1.99 -6.87 12.80
CA LEU A 71 3.13 -7.51 12.15
C LEU A 71 2.68 -8.45 11.03
N SER A 72 1.69 -9.30 11.27
CA SER A 72 1.18 -10.24 10.27
C SER A 72 0.60 -9.53 9.06
N VAL A 73 -0.22 -8.49 9.26
CA VAL A 73 -0.77 -7.70 8.15
C VAL A 73 0.35 -7.02 7.36
N GLY A 74 1.31 -6.39 8.06
CA GLY A 74 2.44 -5.73 7.42
C GLY A 74 3.31 -6.66 6.58
N LEU A 75 3.63 -7.86 7.09
CA LEU A 75 4.42 -8.86 6.35
C LEU A 75 3.69 -9.41 5.12
N ILE A 76 2.39 -9.66 5.25
CA ILE A 76 1.57 -10.12 4.12
C ILE A 76 1.53 -9.04 3.03
N LEU A 77 1.27 -7.79 3.40
CA LEU A 77 1.28 -6.68 2.44
C LEU A 77 2.65 -6.45 1.83
N ALA A 78 3.74 -6.52 2.61
CA ALA A 78 5.09 -6.39 2.09
C ALA A 78 5.40 -7.46 1.05
N LEU A 79 4.97 -8.72 1.28
CA LEU A 79 5.10 -9.78 0.28
C LEU A 79 4.32 -9.46 -0.99
N PHE A 80 3.06 -9.02 -0.88
CA PHE A 80 2.26 -8.67 -2.06
C PHE A 80 2.85 -7.52 -2.86
N VAL A 81 3.35 -6.46 -2.20
CA VAL A 81 3.96 -5.33 -2.90
C VAL A 81 5.30 -5.72 -3.53
N ALA A 82 6.08 -6.59 -2.87
CA ALA A 82 7.29 -7.12 -3.49
C ALA A 82 7.00 -7.93 -4.77
N LEU A 83 5.92 -8.72 -4.76
CA LEU A 83 5.49 -9.47 -5.94
C LEU A 83 4.92 -8.56 -7.03
N GLU A 84 4.18 -7.52 -6.67
CA GLU A 84 3.65 -6.52 -7.62
C GLU A 84 4.80 -5.78 -8.30
N GLU A 85 5.74 -5.21 -7.54
CA GLU A 85 6.91 -4.53 -8.09
C GLU A 85 7.77 -5.47 -8.96
N LEU A 86 7.97 -6.72 -8.54
CA LEU A 86 8.70 -7.72 -9.33
C LEU A 86 7.95 -8.07 -10.63
N SER A 87 6.62 -8.06 -10.60
CA SER A 87 5.80 -8.35 -11.78
C SER A 87 5.93 -7.29 -12.87
N GLN A 88 6.30 -6.06 -12.51
CA GLN A 88 6.54 -4.97 -13.46
C GLN A 88 7.62 -5.29 -14.51
N ILE A 89 8.52 -6.24 -14.23
CA ILE A 89 9.50 -6.74 -15.22
C ILE A 89 8.82 -7.31 -16.48
N PHE A 90 7.58 -7.78 -16.36
CA PHE A 90 6.80 -8.35 -17.46
C PHE A 90 5.93 -7.34 -18.20
N PHE A 91 5.88 -6.08 -17.77
CA PHE A 91 5.03 -5.04 -18.35
C PHE A 91 5.87 -3.96 -19.04
N VAL A 92 5.60 -3.68 -20.32
CA VAL A 92 6.38 -2.73 -21.13
C VAL A 92 6.24 -1.28 -20.61
N ALA A 93 5.10 -0.95 -20.02
CA ALA A 93 4.80 0.39 -19.50
C ALA A 93 5.38 0.65 -18.09
N ARG A 94 5.96 -0.37 -17.45
CA ARG A 94 6.41 -0.30 -16.05
C ARG A 94 7.89 -0.65 -15.96
N THR A 95 8.54 -0.16 -14.91
CA THR A 95 9.97 -0.42 -14.67
C THR A 95 10.15 -0.83 -13.23
N PHE A 96 10.64 -2.05 -13.01
CA PHE A 96 11.04 -2.48 -11.67
C PHE A 96 12.03 -1.49 -11.04
N SER A 97 11.72 -1.05 -9.83
CA SER A 97 12.54 -0.09 -9.10
C SER A 97 12.70 -0.50 -7.64
N LEU A 98 13.95 -0.77 -7.26
CA LEU A 98 14.28 -1.07 -5.86
C LEU A 98 13.93 0.12 -4.93
N LEU A 99 14.00 1.35 -5.43
CA LEU A 99 13.67 2.52 -4.64
C LEU A 99 12.17 2.65 -4.40
N ASP A 100 11.34 2.26 -5.36
CA ASP A 100 9.88 2.24 -5.20
C ASP A 100 9.44 1.11 -4.27
N LEU A 101 10.12 -0.05 -4.33
CA LEU A 101 9.95 -1.12 -3.34
C LEU A 101 10.29 -0.67 -1.91
N LEU A 102 11.44 0.01 -1.74
CA LEU A 102 11.86 0.54 -0.44
C LEU A 102 10.88 1.59 0.08
N ALA A 103 10.42 2.50 -0.78
CA ALA A 103 9.42 3.50 -0.43
C ALA A 103 8.11 2.84 0.03
N SER A 104 7.69 1.79 -0.67
CA SER A 104 6.50 1.00 -0.31
C SER A 104 6.64 0.32 1.05
N PHE A 105 7.79 -0.31 1.33
CA PHE A 105 8.06 -0.93 2.64
C PHE A 105 8.08 0.09 3.78
N LEU A 106 8.70 1.24 3.57
CA LEU A 106 8.67 2.33 4.54
C LEU A 106 7.23 2.81 4.80
N GLY A 107 6.43 2.93 3.74
CA GLY A 107 5.00 3.25 3.84
C GLY A 107 4.27 2.23 4.71
N ILE A 108 4.43 0.94 4.42
CA ILE A 108 3.84 -0.16 5.19
C ILE A 108 4.24 -0.08 6.67
N ILE A 109 5.52 0.08 6.97
CA ILE A 109 6.01 0.18 8.37
C ILE A 109 5.33 1.35 9.09
N VAL A 110 5.35 2.53 8.48
CA VAL A 110 4.77 3.75 9.07
C VAL A 110 3.25 3.61 9.24
N GLY A 111 2.53 3.16 8.21
CA GLY A 111 1.09 2.98 8.24
C GLY A 111 0.64 1.98 9.32
N GLY A 112 1.35 0.86 9.45
CA GLY A 112 1.10 -0.14 10.48
C GLY A 112 1.39 0.38 11.88
N TRP A 113 2.50 1.11 12.06
CA TRP A 113 2.85 1.74 13.32
C TRP A 113 1.79 2.77 13.74
N ILE A 114 1.35 3.66 12.84
CA ILE A 114 0.28 4.62 13.13
C ILE A 114 -1.00 3.88 13.52
N ALA A 115 -1.40 2.85 12.77
CA ALA A 115 -2.62 2.08 13.05
C ALA A 115 -2.62 1.43 14.44
N TYR A 116 -1.46 0.94 14.87
CA TYR A 116 -1.26 0.32 16.18
C TYR A 116 -1.32 1.32 17.34
N ASN A 117 -0.77 2.52 17.17
CA ASN A 117 -0.69 3.53 18.23
C ASN A 117 -1.98 4.31 18.45
N ILE A 118 -2.87 4.40 17.45
CA ILE A 118 -4.19 4.98 17.67
C ILE A 118 -5.00 4.07 18.61
N LYS A 119 -5.54 4.63 19.70
CA LYS A 119 -6.37 3.87 20.65
C LYS A 119 -7.49 3.12 19.90
N ARG A 120 -7.75 1.88 20.31
CA ARG A 120 -8.89 1.11 19.81
C ARG A 120 -10.15 1.89 20.20
N PRO A 121 -11.07 2.21 19.26
CA PRO A 121 -12.38 2.73 19.65
C PRO A 121 -13.13 1.71 20.50
#